data_AF-A0A293LM04-F1
#
_entry.id   AF-A0A293LM04-F1
#
_cell.length_a   1.000
_cell.length_b   1.000
_cell.length_c   1.000
_cell.angle_alpha   90.00
_cell.angle_beta   90.00
_cell.angle_gamma   90.00
#
_symmetry.space_group_name_H-M   'P 1'
#
loop_
_entity.id
_entity.type
_entity.pdbx_description
1 polymer ?
#
loop_
_entity_poly.entity_id
_entity_poly.type
_entity_poly.pdbx_seq_one_letter_code
_entity_poly.pdbx_strand_id
1 'polypeptide(L)'
;MVIYADDINVFIEAYTGTELYMKANNITHALSKWLAANELIPNITKTCYMNFSPHQRQTDDDNFITFNDKKIARVGSIKFLGLIIQENLNWTLHVNHVRKQMSLGIFALHKLRRYLSLKLL
;
A
#
# COMPACT_ATOMS: atom_id res chain seq x y z
N MET A 1 11.34 -0.40 9.88
CA MET A 1 11.53 -0.59 8.42
C MET A 1 11.43 -2.08 8.14
N VAL A 2 10.78 -2.47 7.05
CA VAL A 2 10.68 -3.86 6.60
C VAL A 2 11.11 -3.91 5.13
N ILE A 3 12.07 -4.77 4.83
CA ILE A 3 12.59 -4.98 3.47
C ILE A 3 12.20 -6.39 3.04
N TYR A 4 11.64 -6.53 1.86
CA TYR A 4 11.28 -7.82 1.30
C TYR A 4 11.46 -7.80 -0.22
N ALA A 5 12.22 -8.75 -0.75
CA ALA A 5 12.63 -8.76 -2.16
C ALA A 5 13.23 -7.39 -2.56
N ASP A 6 12.64 -6.71 -3.53
CA ASP A 6 13.01 -5.37 -4.01
C ASP A 6 12.22 -4.23 -3.34
N ASP A 7 11.25 -4.54 -2.48
CA ASP A 7 10.39 -3.56 -1.82
C ASP A 7 10.93 -3.14 -0.44
N ILE A 8 10.88 -1.84 -0.17
CA ILE A 8 11.24 -1.22 1.10
C ILE A 8 10.04 -0.50 1.69
N ASN A 9 9.67 -0.85 2.93
CA ASN A 9 8.56 -0.25 3.66
C ASN A 9 9.08 0.46 4.92
N VAL A 10 8.72 1.74 5.06
CA VAL A 10 9.10 2.57 6.21
C VAL A 10 7.84 2.99 6.96
N PHE A 11 7.83 2.70 8.27
CA PHE A 11 6.74 3.06 9.16
C PHE A 11 7.20 4.23 10.04
N ILE A 12 6.36 5.25 10.12
CA ILE A 12 6.67 6.50 10.80
C ILE A 12 5.47 6.86 11.65
N GLU A 13 5.73 7.13 12.93
CA GLU A 13 4.73 7.53 13.91
C GLU A 13 5.11 8.89 14.51
N ALA A 14 4.08 9.66 14.84
CA ALA A 14 4.16 10.95 15.49
C ALA A 14 2.80 11.28 16.14
N TYR A 15 2.78 12.24 17.07
CA TYR A 15 1.55 12.62 17.76
C TYR A 15 0.71 13.64 16.97
N THR A 16 1.37 14.42 16.11
CA THR A 16 0.76 15.47 15.29
C THR A 16 1.10 15.30 13.80
N GLY A 17 0.24 15.83 12.92
CA GLY A 17 0.49 15.81 11.47
C GLY A 17 1.78 16.52 11.10
N THR A 18 2.03 17.71 11.66
CA THR A 18 3.25 18.49 11.41
C THR A 18 4.50 17.71 11.80
N GLU A 19 4.53 17.11 13.00
CA GLU A 19 5.65 16.27 13.44
C GLU A 19 5.84 15.06 12.52
N LEU A 20 4.75 14.43 12.09
CA LEU A 20 4.79 13.27 11.19
C LEU A 20 5.50 13.62 9.88
N TYR A 21 5.12 14.71 9.23
CA TYR A 21 5.70 15.12 7.95
C TYR A 21 7.15 15.62 8.08
N MET A 22 7.50 16.31 9.17
CA MET A 22 8.89 16.66 9.45
C MET A 22 9.75 15.40 9.64
N LYS A 23 9.30 14.47 10.49
CA LYS A 23 9.99 13.20 10.74
C LYS A 23 10.08 12.35 9.47
N ALA A 24 9.02 12.34 8.66
CA ALA A 24 8.99 11.65 7.38
C ALA A 24 10.04 12.18 6.42
N ASN A 25 10.08 13.50 6.15
CA ASN A 25 11.07 14.09 5.24
C ASN A 25 12.51 13.86 5.74
N ASN A 26 12.76 13.95 7.05
CA ASN A 26 14.07 13.65 7.63
C ASN A 26 14.49 12.18 7.40
N ILE A 27 13.57 11.23 7.63
CA ILE A 27 13.83 9.80 7.40
C ILE A 27 14.02 9.53 5.90
N THR A 28 13.21 10.14 5.03
CA THR A 28 13.32 9.97 3.58
C THR A 28 14.66 10.47 3.05
N HIS A 29 15.17 11.59 3.58
CA HIS A 29 16.51 12.10 3.27
C HIS A 29 17.63 11.19 3.77
N ALA A 30 17.51 10.64 4.97
CA ALA A 30 18.48 9.67 5.48
C ALA A 30 18.46 8.38 4.64
N LEU A 31 17.27 7.92 4.27
CA LEU A 31 17.06 6.73 3.44
C LEU A 31 17.66 6.92 2.04
N SER A 32 17.51 8.10 1.43
CA SER A 32 18.08 8.34 0.10
C SER A 32 19.61 8.30 0.11
N LYS A 33 20.24 8.85 1.15
CA LYS A 33 21.69 8.73 1.37
C LYS A 33 22.12 7.28 1.58
N TRP A 34 21.38 6.53 2.39
CA TRP A 34 21.67 5.12 2.64
C TRP A 34 21.54 4.29 1.35
N LEU A 35 20.49 4.50 0.55
CA LEU A 35 20.30 3.82 -0.73
C LEU A 35 21.44 4.14 -1.69
N ALA A 36 21.82 5.41 -1.84
CA ALA A 36 22.94 5.82 -2.68
C ALA A 36 24.28 5.21 -2.24
N ALA A 37 24.54 5.16 -0.93
CA ALA A 37 25.76 4.55 -0.37
C ALA A 37 25.83 3.03 -0.59
N ASN A 38 24.69 2.37 -0.81
CA ASN A 38 24.59 0.94 -1.11
C ASN A 38 24.35 0.65 -2.59
N GLU A 39 24.52 1.64 -3.47
CA GLU A 39 24.30 1.51 -4.93
C GLU A 39 22.88 1.06 -5.30
N LEU A 40 21.90 1.35 -4.44
CA LEU A 40 20.49 1.05 -4.66
C LEU A 40 19.78 2.27 -5.28
N ILE A 41 19.18 2.06 -6.44
CA ILE A 41 18.44 3.12 -7.15
C ILE A 41 16.93 2.88 -6.97
N PRO A 42 16.24 3.72 -6.16
CA PRO A 42 14.81 3.56 -5.96
C PRO A 42 14.02 4.02 -7.19
N ASN A 43 12.92 3.32 -7.48
CA ASN A 43 11.99 3.75 -8.52
C ASN A 43 10.99 4.77 -7.98
N ILE A 44 11.32 6.05 -8.12
CA ILE A 44 10.51 7.17 -7.59
C ILE A 44 9.06 7.16 -8.09
N THR A 45 8.80 6.67 -9.31
CA THR A 45 7.41 6.63 -9.84
C THR A 45 6.56 5.56 -9.17
N LYS A 46 7.19 4.53 -8.61
CA LYS A 46 6.53 3.49 -7.81
C LYS A 46 6.52 3.81 -6.31
N THR A 47 7.38 4.73 -5.85
CA THR A 47 7.41 5.15 -4.46
C THR A 47 6.15 5.96 -4.14
N CYS A 48 5.44 5.54 -3.10
CA CYS A 48 4.25 6.23 -2.60
C CYS A 48 4.23 6.19 -1.07
N TYR A 49 3.40 7.04 -0.46
CA TYR A 49 3.13 6.99 0.98
C TYR A 49 1.63 6.98 1.24
N MET A 50 1.26 6.48 2.42
CA MET A 50 -0.11 6.42 2.92
C MET A 50 -0.12 6.93 4.36
N ASN A 51 -1.09 7.78 4.68
CA ASN A 51 -1.26 8.27 6.05
C ASN A 51 -2.34 7.46 6.76
N PHE A 52 -2.00 6.95 7.94
CA PHE A 52 -2.98 6.32 8.82
C PHE A 52 -3.33 7.29 9.93
N SER A 53 -4.60 7.69 9.99
CA SER A 53 -5.12 8.55 11.06
C SER A 53 -6.51 8.12 11.47
N PRO A 54 -6.87 8.22 12.76
CA PRO A 54 -8.27 8.07 13.18
C PRO A 54 -9.16 9.03 12.41
N HIS A 55 -10.38 8.60 12.09
CA HIS A 55 -11.32 9.40 11.30
C HIS A 55 -11.56 10.81 11.88
N GLN A 56 -11.57 10.94 13.21
CA GLN A 56 -11.76 12.21 13.93
C GLN A 56 -10.57 13.18 13.84
N ARG A 57 -9.40 12.72 13.35
CA ARG A 57 -8.15 13.47 13.28
C ARG A 57 -7.63 13.62 11.85
N GLN A 58 -8.50 13.45 10.85
CA GLN A 58 -8.14 13.73 9.47
C GLN A 58 -7.99 15.24 9.30
N THR A 59 -6.77 15.69 9.03
CA THR A 59 -6.48 17.06 8.62
C THR A 59 -6.16 17.06 7.14
N ASP A 60 -6.81 17.95 6.39
CA ASP A 60 -6.39 18.34 5.04
C ASP A 60 -5.21 19.31 5.21
N ASP A 61 -4.05 18.75 5.52
CA ASP A 61 -2.81 19.51 5.49
C ASP A 61 -2.21 19.45 4.08
N ASP A 62 -1.81 20.61 3.55
CA ASP A 62 -1.02 20.77 2.32
C ASP A 62 0.40 20.18 2.41
N ASN A 63 0.69 19.43 3.48
CA ASN A 63 1.97 18.79 3.73
C ASN A 63 2.26 17.66 2.73
N PHE A 64 3.52 17.55 2.34
CA PHE A 64 3.99 16.53 1.41
C PHE A 64 5.34 15.96 1.84
N ILE A 65 5.64 14.77 1.33
CA ILE A 65 6.93 14.10 1.53
C ILE A 65 7.71 14.16 0.21
N THR A 66 9.00 14.44 0.30
CA THR A 66 9.92 14.46 -0.84
C THR A 66 10.98 13.38 -0.72
N PHE A 67 11.36 12.79 -1.86
CA PHE A 67 12.48 11.87 -2.01
C PHE A 67 13.40 12.41 -3.09
N ASN A 68 14.66 12.74 -2.76
CA ASN A 68 15.60 13.39 -3.68
C ASN A 68 14.97 14.60 -4.40
N ASP A 69 14.38 15.51 -3.62
CA ASP A 69 13.70 16.74 -4.08
C ASP A 69 12.47 16.50 -4.98
N LYS A 70 12.01 15.25 -5.12
CA LYS A 70 10.79 14.89 -5.86
C LYS A 70 9.66 14.56 -4.90
N LYS A 71 8.49 15.17 -5.10
CA LYS A 71 7.29 14.87 -4.31
C LYS A 71 6.85 13.42 -4.54
N ILE A 72 6.67 12.67 -3.45
CA ILE A 72 6.15 11.31 -3.46
C ILE A 72 4.62 11.36 -3.56
N ALA A 73 4.01 10.41 -4.27
CA ALA A 73 2.56 10.33 -4.35
C ALA A 73 1.94 9.85 -3.04
N ARG A 74 0.92 10.57 -2.53
CA ARG A 74 0.03 10.09 -1.46
C ARG A 74 -1.02 9.18 -2.08
N VAL A 75 -1.24 8.00 -1.50
CA VAL A 75 -2.25 7.04 -1.96
C VAL A 75 -3.23 6.69 -0.83
N GLY A 76 -4.52 6.62 -1.16
CA GLY A 76 -5.57 6.20 -0.22
C GLY A 76 -5.73 4.68 -0.11
N SER A 77 -5.17 3.92 -1.06
CA SER A 77 -5.13 2.46 -1.00
C SER A 77 -3.96 1.90 -1.78
N ILE A 78 -3.43 0.76 -1.36
CA ILE A 78 -2.34 0.04 -2.06
C ILE A 78 -2.55 -1.47 -2.00
N LYS A 79 -2.14 -2.18 -3.05
CA LYS A 79 -2.02 -3.64 -3.01
C LYS A 79 -0.65 -4.03 -2.46
N PHE A 80 -0.62 -4.66 -1.30
CA PHE A 80 0.59 -5.09 -0.61
C PHE A 80 0.48 -6.57 -0.25
N LEU A 81 1.41 -7.41 -0.77
CA LEU A 81 1.44 -8.86 -0.54
C LEU A 81 0.08 -9.57 -0.79
N GLY A 82 -0.67 -9.11 -1.79
CA GLY A 82 -1.99 -9.66 -2.14
C GLY A 82 -3.17 -9.09 -1.35
N LEU A 83 -2.93 -8.29 -0.31
CA LEU A 83 -3.95 -7.55 0.43
C LEU A 83 -4.14 -6.16 -0.16
N ILE A 84 -5.36 -5.64 -0.13
CA ILE A 84 -5.63 -4.23 -0.46
C ILE A 84 -5.79 -3.49 0.86
N ILE A 85 -4.83 -2.63 1.18
CA ILE A 85 -4.82 -1.84 2.41
C ILE A 85 -5.34 -0.44 2.07
N GLN A 86 -6.23 0.09 2.91
CA GLN A 86 -6.80 1.42 2.78
C GLN A 86 -6.29 2.33 3.90
N GLU A 87 -6.14 3.63 3.62
CA GLU A 87 -5.65 4.63 4.59
C GLU A 87 -6.54 4.75 5.83
N ASN A 88 -7.83 4.49 5.66
CA ASN A 88 -8.83 4.46 6.73
C ASN A 88 -8.95 3.08 7.41
N LEU A 89 -8.07 2.14 7.08
CA LEU A 89 -8.08 0.75 7.54
C LEU A 89 -9.42 0.04 7.33
N ASN A 90 -10.20 0.50 6.35
CA ASN A 90 -11.38 -0.20 5.89
C ASN A 90 -10.96 -1.37 4.99
N TRP A 91 -11.75 -2.44 5.02
CA TRP A 91 -11.54 -3.63 4.20
C TRP A 91 -12.48 -3.70 3.01
N THR A 92 -13.34 -2.70 2.80
CA THR A 92 -14.35 -2.71 1.71
C THR A 92 -13.74 -2.95 0.34
N LEU A 93 -12.62 -2.31 -0.01
CA LEU A 93 -11.96 -2.54 -1.30
C LEU A 93 -11.42 -3.97 -1.41
N HIS A 94 -10.79 -4.49 -0.36
CA HIS A 94 -10.28 -5.85 -0.33
C HIS A 94 -11.41 -6.89 -0.41
N VAL A 95 -12.44 -6.75 0.43
CA VAL A 95 -13.61 -7.65 0.46
C VAL A 95 -14.31 -7.66 -0.89
N ASN A 96 -14.52 -6.50 -1.51
CA ASN A 96 -15.13 -6.43 -2.84
C ASN A 96 -14.27 -7.10 -3.91
N HIS A 97 -12.94 -6.93 -3.84
CA HIS A 97 -12.00 -7.60 -4.73
C HIS A 97 -12.11 -9.13 -4.59
N VAL A 98 -12.01 -9.65 -3.36
CA VAL A 98 -12.11 -11.08 -3.09
C VAL A 98 -13.48 -11.64 -3.49
N ARG A 99 -14.56 -10.96 -3.12
CA ARG A 99 -15.93 -11.34 -3.49
C ARG A 99 -16.07 -11.51 -5.00
N LYS A 100 -15.56 -10.57 -5.80
CA LYS A 100 -15.62 -10.63 -7.26
C LYS A 100 -14.88 -11.85 -7.81
N GLN A 101 -13.69 -12.13 -7.29
CA GLN A 101 -12.90 -13.30 -7.70
C GLN A 101 -13.62 -14.61 -7.35
N MET A 102 -14.21 -14.70 -6.15
CA MET A 102 -14.97 -15.87 -5.72
C MET A 102 -16.23 -16.08 -6.56
N SER A 103 -17.00 -15.02 -6.83
CA SER A 103 -18.21 -15.12 -7.65
C SER A 103 -17.91 -15.64 -9.07
N LEU A 104 -16.80 -15.20 -9.68
CA LEU A 104 -16.34 -15.72 -10.97
C LEU A 104 -15.98 -17.21 -10.90
N GLY A 105 -15.25 -17.62 -9.85
CA GLY A 105 -14.90 -19.03 -9.62
C GLY A 105 -16.13 -19.91 -9.43
N ILE A 106 -17.08 -19.49 -8.61
CA ILE A 106 -18.36 -20.20 -8.38
C ILE A 106 -19.15 -20.32 -9.68
N PHE A 107 -19.25 -19.25 -10.46
CA PHE A 107 -19.94 -19.26 -11.75
C PHE A 107 -19.29 -20.25 -12.74
N ALA A 108 -17.96 -20.27 -12.80
CA ALA A 108 -17.22 -21.22 -13.64
C ALA A 108 -17.50 -22.67 -13.20
N LEU A 109 -17.43 -22.97 -11.91
CA LEU A 109 -17.75 -24.30 -11.36
C LEU A 109 -19.19 -24.70 -11.66
N HIS A 110 -20.14 -23.78 -11.49
CA HIS A 110 -21.55 -24.03 -11.79
C HIS A 110 -21.78 -24.37 -13.27
N LYS A 111 -21.08 -23.68 -14.18
CA LYS A 111 -21.12 -24.03 -15.62
C LYS A 111 -20.50 -25.39 -15.91
N LEU A 112 -19.33 -25.68 -15.32
CA LEU A 112 -18.61 -26.95 -15.52
C LEU A 112 -19.39 -28.16 -14.99
N ARG A 113 -20.17 -28.00 -13.93
CA ARG A 113 -21.06 -29.04 -13.39
C ARG A 113 -21.94 -29.69 -14.46
N ARG A 114 -22.35 -28.94 -15.49
CA ARG A 114 -23.19 -29.48 -16.59
C ARG A 114 -22.45 -30.46 -17.51
N TYR A 115 -21.12 -30.45 -17.49
CA TYR A 115 -20.25 -31.23 -18.38
C TYR A 115 -19.45 -32.30 -17.64
N LEU A 116 -19.37 -32.22 -16.31
CA LEU A 116 -18.68 -33.20 -15.46
C LEU A 116 -19.66 -34.30 -15.06
N SER A 117 -19.32 -35.56 -15.34
CA SER A 117 -20.08 -36.71 -14.86
C SER A 117 -19.78 -36.95 -13.39
N LEU A 118 -20.80 -37.31 -12.59
CA LEU A 118 -20.71 -37.54 -11.14
C LEU A 118 -19.69 -38.62 -10.71
N LYS A 119 -19.12 -39.39 -11.65
CA LYS A 119 -18.10 -40.41 -11.37
C LYS A 119 -16.67 -39.88 -11.26
N LEU A 120 -16.44 -38.60 -11.56
CA LEU A 120 -15.10 -37.98 -11.59
C LEU A 120 -14.82 -37.05 -10.39
N LEU A 121 -15.78 -36.92 -9.46
CA LEU A 121 -15.68 -36.11 -8.24
C LEU A 121 -15.75 -37.02 -7.01
#